data_AF-A0A7V3ZZM2-F1
#
_entry.id   AF-A0A7V3ZZM2-F1
#
_cell.length_a   1.000
_cell.length_b   1.000
_cell.length_c   1.000
_cell.angle_alpha   90.00
_cell.angle_beta   90.00
_cell.angle_gamma   90.00
#
_symmetry.space_group_name_H-M   'P 1'
#
loop_
_entity.id
_entity.type
_entity.pdbx_description
1 polymer ?
#
loop_
_entity_poly.entity_id
_entity_poly.type
_entity_poly.pdbx_seq_one_letter_code
_entity_poly.pdbx_strand_id
1 'polypeptide(L)'
;VVVNAYSKNKTAAVNFAKTLISGKNLVSFNQAGGRIPVSKSAAKTLEKDPVVAGFSKVFALGTPMPNIPEMGKVWGPWGNAISLAVQKPDSNVKKIVEDMVAEIKKAIGK
;
A
#
# COMPACT_ATOMS: atom_id res chain seq x y z
N VAL A 1 11.08 5.29 -0.09
CA VAL A 1 12.19 5.05 0.86
C VAL A 1 12.02 6.02 2.02
N VAL A 2 12.21 5.59 3.27
CA VAL A 2 12.14 6.44 4.47
C VAL A 2 13.46 6.39 5.23
N VAL A 3 13.78 7.44 5.99
CA VAL A 3 14.99 7.52 6.82
C VAL A 3 14.59 7.70 8.27
N ASN A 4 15.21 6.92 9.17
CA ASN A 4 14.96 7.03 10.60
C ASN A 4 15.38 8.42 11.12
N ALA A 5 14.43 9.14 11.74
CA ALA A 5 14.64 10.46 12.33
C ALA A 5 15.72 10.49 13.42
N TYR A 6 16.04 9.35 14.04
CA TYR A 6 17.04 9.22 15.11
C TYR A 6 18.36 8.59 14.62
N SER A 7 18.53 8.37 13.31
CA SER A 7 19.76 7.81 12.76
C SER A 7 20.98 8.63 13.19
N LYS A 8 22.06 7.96 13.58
CA LYS A 8 23.36 8.59 13.85
C LYS A 8 24.13 8.90 12.57
N ASN A 9 23.72 8.31 11.45
CA ASN A 9 24.36 8.44 10.13
C ASN A 9 23.41 9.02 9.08
N LYS A 10 22.67 10.10 9.41
CA LYS A 10 21.62 10.67 8.53
C LYS A 10 22.14 11.02 7.14
N THR A 11 23.31 11.63 7.02
CA THR A 11 23.88 12.04 5.72
C THR A 11 24.08 10.84 4.80
N ALA A 12 24.74 9.78 5.29
CA ALA A 12 24.95 8.56 4.51
C ALA A 12 23.63 7.87 4.18
N ALA A 13 22.70 7.78 5.14
CA ALA A 13 21.39 7.17 4.94
C ALA A 13 20.55 7.90 3.89
N VAL A 14 20.54 9.24 3.91
CA VAL A 14 19.84 10.06 2.91
C VAL A 14 20.51 9.94 1.55
N ASN A 15 21.84 9.96 1.48
CA ASN A 15 22.56 9.78 0.21
C ASN A 15 22.27 8.42 -0.41
N PHE A 16 22.28 7.36 0.40
CA PHE A 16 21.89 6.03 -0.04
C PHE A 16 20.41 5.97 -0.48
N ALA A 17 19.49 6.54 0.29
CA ALA A 17 18.08 6.60 -0.11
C ALA A 17 17.87 7.29 -1.46
N LYS A 18 18.65 8.33 -1.76
CA LYS A 18 18.65 9.02 -3.06
C LYS A 18 19.13 8.13 -4.19
N THR A 19 20.16 7.29 -3.98
CA THR A 19 20.63 6.38 -5.05
C THR A 19 19.56 5.36 -5.42
N LEU A 20 18.83 4.82 -4.43
CA LEU A 20 17.76 3.84 -4.64
C LEU A 20 16.62 4.34 -5.52
N ILE A 21 16.34 5.65 -5.48
CA ILE A 21 15.22 6.26 -6.22
C ILE A 21 15.66 6.97 -7.52
N SER A 22 16.90 6.80 -7.95
CA SER A 22 17.33 7.30 -9.27
C SER A 22 16.49 6.65 -10.37
N GLY A 23 16.24 7.38 -11.48
CA GLY A 23 15.42 6.86 -12.58
C GLY A 23 15.89 5.49 -13.09
N LYS A 24 17.21 5.31 -13.24
CA LYS A 24 17.82 4.03 -13.62
C LYS A 24 17.48 2.92 -12.61
N ASN A 25 17.66 3.16 -11.32
CA ASN A 25 17.39 2.13 -10.30
C ASN A 25 15.89 1.82 -10.17
N LEU A 26 15.01 2.81 -10.37
CA LEU A 26 13.56 2.56 -10.41
C LEU A 26 13.17 1.69 -11.61
N VAL A 27 13.76 1.92 -12.79
CA VAL A 27 13.57 1.06 -13.97
C VAL A 27 14.09 -0.35 -13.71
N SER A 28 15.33 -0.48 -13.21
CA SER A 28 15.90 -1.79 -12.90
C SER A 28 15.11 -2.54 -11.84
N PHE A 29 14.57 -1.86 -10.83
CA PHE A 29 13.73 -2.47 -9.81
C PHE A 29 12.37 -2.92 -10.35
N ASN A 30 11.80 -2.16 -11.30
CA ASN A 30 10.62 -2.62 -12.04
C ASN A 30 10.94 -3.87 -12.88
N GLN A 31 12.04 -3.89 -13.63
CA GLN A 31 12.40 -5.04 -14.44
C GLN A 31 12.70 -6.30 -13.61
N ALA A 32 13.22 -6.12 -12.39
CA ALA A 32 13.51 -7.23 -11.49
C ALA A 32 12.27 -7.85 -10.82
N GLY A 33 11.18 -7.11 -10.64
CA GLY A 33 10.03 -7.60 -9.86
C GLY A 33 8.64 -7.03 -10.17
N GLY A 34 8.53 -6.11 -11.12
CA GLY A 34 7.28 -5.61 -11.67
C GLY A 34 6.64 -4.43 -10.93
N ARG A 35 7.24 -3.90 -9.86
CA ARG A 35 6.67 -2.72 -9.16
C ARG A 35 6.80 -1.47 -10.04
N ILE A 36 5.71 -0.73 -10.21
CA ILE A 36 5.67 0.40 -11.16
C ILE A 36 6.45 1.61 -10.61
N PRO A 37 7.34 2.24 -11.40
CA PRO A 37 8.01 3.46 -10.98
C PRO A 37 7.02 4.61 -10.73
N VAL A 38 7.18 5.32 -9.61
CA VAL A 38 6.39 6.53 -9.31
C VAL A 38 6.90 7.79 -10.02
N SER A 39 8.11 7.73 -10.60
CA SER A 39 8.66 8.82 -11.42
C SER A 39 8.04 8.79 -12.82
N LYS A 40 7.45 9.90 -13.25
CA LYS A 40 6.84 10.04 -14.59
C LYS A 40 7.84 9.73 -15.72
N SER A 41 9.09 10.18 -15.59
CA SER A 41 10.13 9.94 -16.59
C SER A 41 10.49 8.46 -16.68
N ALA A 42 10.71 7.79 -15.54
CA ALA A 42 11.04 6.36 -15.51
C ALA A 42 9.87 5.50 -16.00
N ALA A 43 8.64 5.82 -15.59
CA ALA A 43 7.44 5.15 -16.09
C ALA A 43 7.30 5.29 -17.62
N LYS A 44 7.57 6.48 -18.18
CA LYS A 44 7.56 6.70 -19.63
C LYS A 44 8.60 5.84 -20.37
N THR A 45 9.79 5.63 -19.80
CA THR A 45 10.79 4.73 -20.42
C THR A 45 10.35 3.27 -20.49
N LEU A 46 9.33 2.89 -19.72
CA LEU A 46 8.76 1.55 -19.65
C LEU A 46 7.34 1.50 -20.23
N GLU A 47 6.90 2.47 -21.03
CA GLU A 47 5.51 2.53 -21.53
C GLU A 47 5.09 1.29 -22.35
N LYS A 48 6.07 0.60 -22.96
CA LYS A 48 5.87 -0.64 -23.73
C LYS A 48 6.06 -1.91 -22.90
N ASP A 49 6.48 -1.79 -21.64
CA ASP A 49 6.57 -2.93 -20.74
C ASP A 49 5.15 -3.45 -20.43
N PRO A 50 4.87 -4.75 -20.60
CA PRO A 50 3.53 -5.28 -20.43
C PRO A 50 3.01 -5.17 -18.98
N VAL A 51 3.91 -5.23 -17.99
CA VAL A 51 3.54 -5.04 -16.57
C VAL A 51 3.13 -3.59 -16.36
N VAL A 52 3.93 -2.64 -16.81
CA VAL A 52 3.60 -1.20 -16.70
C VAL A 52 2.31 -0.87 -17.43
N ALA A 53 2.17 -1.29 -18.69
CA ALA A 53 0.97 -1.03 -19.49
C ALA A 53 -0.31 -1.62 -18.88
N GLY A 54 -0.23 -2.83 -18.30
CA GLY A 54 -1.35 -3.46 -17.61
C GLY A 54 -1.76 -2.70 -16.35
N PHE A 55 -0.81 -2.44 -15.45
CA PHE A 55 -1.09 -1.76 -14.18
C PHE A 55 -1.50 -0.30 -14.35
N SER A 56 -1.01 0.41 -15.37
CA SER A 56 -1.45 1.78 -15.66
C SER A 56 -2.96 1.91 -15.87
N LYS A 57 -3.60 0.89 -16.47
CA LYS A 57 -5.06 0.85 -16.62
C LYS A 57 -5.78 0.60 -15.30
N VAL A 58 -5.21 -0.24 -14.44
CA VAL A 58 -5.79 -0.62 -13.14
C VAL A 58 -5.69 0.51 -12.12
N PHE A 59 -4.57 1.24 -12.08
CA PHE A 59 -4.39 2.33 -11.11
C PHE A 59 -5.39 3.46 -11.27
N ALA A 60 -5.86 3.73 -12.49
CA ALA A 60 -6.90 4.72 -12.73
C ALA A 60 -8.26 4.36 -12.10
N LEU A 61 -8.47 3.08 -11.75
CA LEU A 61 -9.69 2.59 -11.10
C LEU A 61 -9.60 2.63 -9.57
N GLY A 62 -8.38 2.79 -9.02
CA GLY A 62 -8.13 2.74 -7.58
C GLY A 62 -8.19 4.12 -6.92
N THR A 63 -8.36 4.11 -5.59
CA THR A 63 -8.15 5.29 -4.74
C THR A 63 -7.04 4.97 -3.74
N PRO A 64 -6.08 5.88 -3.48
CA PRO A 64 -5.07 5.67 -2.45
C PRO A 64 -5.72 5.42 -1.09
N MET A 65 -5.19 4.45 -0.35
CA MET A 65 -5.63 4.20 1.03
C MET A 65 -5.37 5.44 1.91
N PRO A 66 -6.21 5.70 2.93
CA PRO A 66 -5.96 6.75 3.90
C PRO A 66 -4.61 6.57 4.59
N ASN A 67 -3.84 7.65 4.73
CA ASN A 67 -2.53 7.64 5.40
C ASN A 67 -2.57 8.20 6.84
N ILE A 68 -3.77 8.34 7.41
CA ILE A 68 -3.98 8.81 8.78
C ILE A 68 -3.63 7.72 9.80
N PRO A 69 -3.21 8.07 11.03
CA PRO A 69 -2.83 7.09 12.06
C PRO A 69 -3.93 6.05 12.35
N GLU A 70 -5.19 6.45 12.26
CA GLU A 70 -6.36 5.61 12.54
C GLU A 70 -6.48 4.45 11.55
N MET A 71 -5.91 4.55 10.34
CA MET A 71 -6.02 3.49 9.34
C MET A 71 -5.39 2.16 9.81
N GLY A 72 -4.37 2.23 10.69
CA GLY A 72 -3.78 1.03 11.30
C GLY A 72 -4.77 0.22 12.15
N LYS A 73 -5.81 0.87 12.68
CA LYS A 73 -6.84 0.24 13.54
C LYS A 73 -7.96 -0.42 12.74
N VAL A 74 -8.01 -0.20 11.42
CA VAL A 74 -9.07 -0.72 10.54
C VAL A 74 -8.77 -2.15 10.08
N TRP A 75 -7.51 -2.47 9.80
CA TRP A 75 -7.13 -3.73 9.12
C TRP A 75 -7.49 -5.01 9.88
N GLY A 76 -7.28 -5.02 11.21
CA GLY A 76 -7.56 -6.19 12.04
C GLY A 76 -9.05 -6.55 12.04
N PRO A 77 -9.94 -5.66 12.51
CA PRO A 77 -11.38 -5.90 12.49
C PRO A 77 -11.92 -6.21 11.09
N TRP A 78 -11.43 -5.51 10.06
CA TRP A 78 -11.87 -5.76 8.68
C TRP A 78 -11.49 -7.16 8.18
N GLY A 79 -10.26 -7.61 8.43
CA GLY A 79 -9.82 -8.97 8.10
C GLY A 79 -10.57 -10.06 8.86
N ASN A 80 -10.87 -9.83 10.13
CA ASN A 80 -11.68 -10.74 10.95
C ASN A 80 -13.11 -10.86 10.39
N ALA A 81 -13.72 -9.74 10.01
CA ALA A 81 -15.06 -9.71 9.44
C ALA A 81 -15.15 -10.50 8.13
N ILE A 82 -14.17 -10.34 7.24
CA ILE A 82 -14.09 -11.13 6.01
C ILE A 82 -13.97 -12.62 6.35
N SER A 83 -13.08 -12.98 7.28
CA SER A 83 -12.84 -14.37 7.67
C SER A 83 -14.11 -15.02 8.25
N LEU A 84 -14.84 -14.32 9.12
CA LEU A 84 -16.12 -14.77 9.69
C LEU A 84 -17.21 -14.91 8.62
N ALA A 85 -17.27 -13.98 7.66
CA ALA A 85 -18.27 -13.98 6.60
C ALA A 85 -18.10 -15.19 5.67
N VAL A 86 -16.88 -15.60 5.35
CA VAL A 86 -16.61 -16.73 4.45
C VAL A 86 -16.45 -18.08 5.15
N GLN A 87 -16.45 -18.10 6.50
CA GLN A 87 -16.23 -19.32 7.28
C GLN A 87 -17.33 -20.36 7.07
N LYS A 88 -18.58 -19.91 6.87
CA LYS A 88 -19.75 -20.78 6.70
C LYS A 88 -20.82 -20.10 5.83
N PRO A 89 -21.62 -20.88 5.05
CA PRO A 89 -22.59 -20.31 4.11
C PRO A 89 -23.70 -19.46 4.76
N ASP A 90 -24.04 -19.74 6.01
CA ASP A 90 -25.14 -19.12 6.76
C ASP A 90 -24.67 -17.98 7.70
N SER A 91 -23.44 -17.49 7.53
CA SER A 91 -22.91 -16.38 8.31
C SER A 91 -23.81 -15.14 8.22
N ASN A 92 -24.17 -14.57 9.38
CA ASN A 92 -24.94 -13.34 9.45
C ASN A 92 -24.07 -12.14 9.10
N VAL A 93 -23.91 -11.87 7.79
CA VAL A 93 -23.05 -10.81 7.26
C VAL A 93 -23.43 -9.44 7.82
N LYS A 94 -24.72 -9.16 8.01
CA LYS A 94 -25.18 -7.90 8.58
C LYS A 94 -24.61 -7.69 9.98
N LYS A 95 -24.76 -8.69 10.85
CA LYS A 95 -24.25 -8.62 12.23
C LYS A 95 -22.73 -8.53 12.27
N ILE A 96 -22.03 -9.28 11.42
CA ILE A 96 -20.57 -9.24 11.30
C ILE A 96 -20.08 -7.84 10.94
N VAL A 97 -20.72 -7.17 9.98
CA VAL A 97 -20.35 -5.80 9.58
C VAL A 97 -20.68 -4.79 10.69
N GLU A 98 -21.80 -4.93 11.39
CA GLU A 98 -22.15 -4.09 12.55
C GLU A 98 -21.08 -4.20 13.67
N ASP A 99 -20.67 -5.43 13.98
CA ASP A 99 -19.65 -5.69 15.00
C ASP A 99 -18.27 -5.17 14.56
N MET A 100 -17.89 -5.37 13.30
CA MET A 100 -16.67 -4.80 12.71
C MET A 100 -16.62 -3.27 12.86
N VAL A 101 -17.72 -2.57 12.55
CA VAL A 101 -17.78 -1.10 12.67
C VAL A 101 -17.68 -0.67 14.14
N ALA A 102 -18.34 -1.39 15.05
CA ALA A 102 -18.27 -1.11 16.48
C ALA A 102 -16.84 -1.29 17.04
N GLU A 103 -16.15 -2.36 16.62
CA GLU A 103 -14.75 -2.61 16.99
C GLU A 103 -13.81 -1.50 16.48
N ILE A 104 -13.96 -1.10 15.22
CA ILE A 104 -13.16 -0.02 14.63
C ILE A 104 -13.39 1.30 15.38
N LYS A 105 -14.64 1.67 15.67
CA LYS A 105 -14.97 2.87 16.44
C LYS A 105 -14.31 2.84 17.82
N LYS A 106 -14.50 1.74 18.55
CA LYS A 106 -13.88 1.54 19.87
C LYS A 106 -12.35 1.63 19.82
N ALA A 107 -11.71 1.03 18.82
CA ALA A 107 -10.27 1.06 18.65
C ALA A 107 -9.76 2.49 18.35
N ILE A 108 -10.50 3.26 17.56
CA ILE A 108 -10.19 4.67 17.27
C ILE A 108 -10.39 5.54 18.53
N GLY A 109 -11.30 5.17 19.43
CA GLY A 109 -11.68 5.93 20.61
C GLY A 109 -12.98 6.73 20.39
N LYS A 110 -13.88 6.18 19.57
CA LYS A 110 -15.20 6.72 19.24
C LYS A 110 -16.31 5.73 19.58
#